data_AF-A0A661Q5T9-F1
#
_entry.id   AF-A0A661Q5T9-F1
#
_cell.length_a   1.000
_cell.length_b   1.000
_cell.length_c   1.000
_cell.angle_alpha   90.00
_cell.angle_beta   90.00
_cell.angle_gamma   90.00
#
_symmetry.space_group_name_H-M   'P 1'
#
loop_
_entity.id
_entity.type
_entity.pdbx_description
1 polymer ?
#
loop_
_entity_poly.entity_id
_entity_poly.type
_entity_poly.pdbx_seq_one_letter_code
_entity_poly.pdbx_strand_id
1 'polypeptide(L)'
;MTEEQQGTEKVQIVIPAEVSKIMSKWGGHSVRLAAARGALPMSGHNLVTVLFIFYHGENQELKDEALGTLKTLPTQILLSALSQEELHPSIIDLIVKLRYQDAVVMGAVLSHRMVGIKSLLFLAENSRGDVLDALSHNDEILLKTDVLRTAIINNIHADKVMKLRLGWIEPAVKPEPKPVDKSQSGSDTPAEDDETEEEVEAEGLSKYQSLQNMTVSEKIKMALTGDKEWRTLLIRESNKLVNTAVLNNPRISEGEVLNVAKSRSSSEEMIRIIVLNRDWVKLYDMKKALAVHPRTPLQKAMRYMTFLSEKDIRELAKSREIGQAIVNNAKRMLMTKKR
;
A
#
# COMPACT_ATOMS: atom_id res chain seq x y z
N MET A 1 1.60 -26.98 -16.60
CA MET A 1 1.39 -26.11 -15.42
C MET A 1 2.36 -26.61 -14.38
N THR A 2 3.41 -25.83 -14.15
CA THR A 2 4.66 -26.23 -13.49
C THR A 2 4.46 -26.39 -11.98
N GLU A 3 4.66 -27.61 -11.51
CA GLU A 3 4.87 -27.93 -10.10
C GLU A 3 6.21 -27.33 -9.67
N GLU A 4 6.18 -26.23 -8.91
CA GLU A 4 7.36 -25.76 -8.18
C GLU A 4 7.57 -26.69 -6.98
N GLN A 5 8.58 -27.55 -7.13
CA GLN A 5 9.18 -28.35 -6.09
C GLN A 5 9.72 -27.44 -4.98
N GLN A 6 8.96 -27.27 -3.90
CA GLN A 6 9.51 -26.77 -2.64
C GLN A 6 10.35 -27.90 -2.01
N GLY A 7 11.66 -27.85 -2.23
CA GLY A 7 12.60 -28.71 -1.52
C GLY A 7 12.45 -28.54 -0.01
N THR A 8 12.16 -29.64 0.68
CA THR A 8 12.12 -29.70 2.14
C THR A 8 13.54 -29.58 2.69
N GLU A 9 14.01 -28.35 2.96
CA GLU A 9 15.22 -28.12 3.78
C GLU A 9 15.02 -28.86 5.12
N LYS A 10 15.82 -29.91 5.38
CA LYS A 10 15.82 -30.63 6.66
C LYS A 10 16.38 -29.70 7.74
N VAL A 11 15.50 -29.02 8.46
CA VAL A 11 15.88 -28.14 9.57
C VAL A 11 16.21 -29.02 10.79
N GLN A 12 17.49 -29.07 11.17
CA GLN A 12 17.94 -29.71 12.41
C GLN A 12 17.82 -28.71 13.55
N ILE A 13 16.92 -28.96 14.50
CA ILE A 13 16.71 -28.11 15.68
C ILE A 13 17.10 -28.88 16.93
N VAL A 14 17.92 -28.25 17.78
CA VAL A 14 18.15 -28.72 19.15
C VAL A 14 16.90 -28.42 19.96
N ILE A 15 16.10 -29.45 20.21
CA ILE A 15 14.85 -29.31 20.97
C ILE A 15 15.22 -29.03 22.44
N PRO A 16 14.69 -27.97 23.07
CA PRO A 16 14.90 -27.72 24.49
C PRO A 16 14.52 -28.94 25.33
N ALA A 17 15.33 -29.27 26.34
CA ALA A 17 15.17 -30.48 27.15
C ALA A 17 13.77 -30.56 27.81
N GLU A 18 13.18 -29.42 28.16
CA GLU A 18 11.81 -29.33 28.69
C GLU A 18 10.76 -29.76 27.67
N VAL A 19 10.87 -29.28 26.43
CA VAL A 19 9.95 -29.63 25.34
C VAL A 19 10.05 -31.12 25.02
N SER A 20 11.28 -31.66 24.96
CA SER A 20 11.50 -33.10 24.76
C SER A 20 10.86 -33.94 25.88
N LYS A 21 11.01 -33.53 27.14
CA LYS A 21 10.43 -34.20 28.32
C LYS A 21 8.90 -34.09 28.39
N ILE A 22 8.33 -33.00 27.88
CA ILE A 22 6.88 -32.80 27.79
C ILE A 22 6.32 -33.69 26.69
N MET A 23 6.94 -33.70 25.51
CA MET A 23 6.54 -34.51 24.37
C MET A 23 6.68 -36.01 24.65
N SER A 24 7.72 -36.45 25.38
CA SER A 24 7.90 -37.85 25.76
C SER A 24 6.82 -38.36 26.71
N LYS A 25 6.13 -37.46 27.43
CA LYS A 25 5.02 -37.77 28.33
C LYS A 25 3.65 -37.74 27.65
N TRP A 26 3.55 -37.23 26.41
CA TRP A 26 2.30 -37.17 25.68
C TRP A 26 1.90 -38.53 25.13
N GLY A 27 0.97 -39.19 25.83
CA GLY A 27 0.33 -40.42 25.37
C GLY A 27 -0.87 -40.12 24.46
N GLY A 28 -0.77 -40.50 23.19
CA GLY A 28 -1.90 -40.56 22.25
C GLY A 28 -2.06 -39.36 21.30
N HIS A 29 -2.71 -39.62 20.15
CA HIS A 29 -3.00 -38.64 19.09
C HIS A 29 -3.81 -37.44 19.61
N SER A 30 -4.76 -37.67 20.52
CA SER A 30 -5.64 -36.64 21.09
C SER A 30 -4.89 -35.56 21.87
N VAL A 31 -3.85 -35.92 22.63
CA VAL A 31 -3.04 -34.96 23.40
C VAL A 31 -2.19 -34.11 22.45
N ARG A 32 -1.65 -34.70 21.38
CA ARG A 32 -0.92 -33.97 20.34
C ARG A 32 -1.82 -32.99 19.59
N LEU A 33 -3.06 -33.39 19.31
CA LEU A 33 -4.06 -32.50 18.70
C LEU A 33 -4.41 -31.32 19.63
N ALA A 34 -4.61 -31.58 20.93
CA ALA A 34 -4.83 -30.53 21.93
C ALA A 34 -3.63 -29.56 22.05
N ALA A 35 -2.41 -30.10 21.94
CA ALA A 35 -1.18 -29.30 21.88
C ALA A 35 -1.13 -28.43 20.62
N ALA A 36 -1.47 -28.99 19.45
CA ALA A 36 -1.50 -28.27 18.18
C ALA A 36 -2.53 -27.11 18.18
N ARG A 37 -3.58 -27.23 18.99
CA ARG A 37 -4.59 -26.16 19.25
C ARG A 37 -4.16 -25.12 20.29
N GLY A 38 -3.01 -25.31 20.94
CA GLY A 38 -2.57 -24.44 22.04
C GLY A 38 -3.41 -24.56 23.31
N ALA A 39 -4.13 -25.67 23.50
CA ALA A 39 -4.98 -25.90 24.67
C ALA A 39 -4.22 -26.41 25.92
N LEU A 40 -2.90 -26.62 25.81
CA LEU A 40 -2.07 -27.08 26.92
C LEU A 40 -1.45 -25.91 27.69
N PRO A 41 -1.44 -25.96 29.03
CA PRO A 41 -0.81 -24.93 29.85
C PRO A 41 0.71 -25.06 29.77
N MET A 42 1.33 -24.25 28.92
CA MET A 42 2.79 -24.15 28.81
C MET A 42 3.23 -22.71 28.55
N SER A 43 4.53 -22.44 28.78
CA SER A 43 5.12 -21.14 28.48
C SER A 43 5.06 -20.83 26.99
N GLY A 44 5.01 -19.54 26.64
CA GLY A 44 4.84 -19.12 25.24
C GLY A 44 5.96 -19.60 24.31
N HIS A 45 7.21 -19.58 24.78
CA HIS A 45 8.34 -20.11 24.02
C HIS A 45 8.19 -21.62 23.74
N ASN A 46 7.84 -22.42 24.75
CA ASN A 46 7.66 -23.86 24.60
C ASN A 46 6.49 -24.19 23.67
N LEU A 47 5.40 -23.43 23.73
CA LEU A 47 4.26 -23.58 22.83
C LEU A 47 4.66 -23.33 21.37
N VAL A 48 5.38 -22.23 21.09
CA VAL A 48 5.83 -21.91 19.73
C VAL A 48 6.79 -22.97 19.18
N THR A 49 7.71 -23.47 20.01
CA THR A 49 8.62 -24.56 19.61
C THR A 49 7.86 -25.85 19.28
N VAL A 50 6.86 -26.22 20.08
CA VAL A 50 6.00 -27.39 19.80
C VAL A 50 5.25 -27.23 18.48
N LEU A 51 4.63 -26.07 18.26
CA LEU A 51 3.90 -25.79 17.03
C LEU A 51 4.81 -25.84 15.80
N PHE A 52 6.05 -25.35 15.93
CA PHE A 52 7.08 -25.50 14.89
C PHE A 52 7.39 -26.98 14.59
N ILE A 53 7.54 -27.81 15.63
CA ILE A 53 7.80 -29.25 15.46
C ILE A 53 6.64 -29.93 14.74
N PHE A 54 5.38 -29.59 15.09
CA PHE A 54 4.22 -30.14 14.38
C PHE A 54 4.14 -29.68 12.93
N TYR A 55 4.48 -28.42 12.65
CA TYR A 55 4.51 -27.89 11.29
C TYR A 55 5.53 -28.62 10.39
N HIS A 56 6.68 -29.00 10.93
CA HIS A 56 7.70 -29.79 10.22
C HIS A 56 7.55 -31.31 10.36
N GLY A 57 6.49 -31.79 11.02
CA GLY A 57 6.25 -33.21 11.26
C GLY A 57 5.82 -33.96 9.99
N GLU A 58 5.48 -35.24 10.14
CA GLU A 58 4.95 -36.07 9.04
C GLU A 58 3.42 -36.02 8.94
N ASN A 59 2.73 -35.76 10.06
CA ASN A 59 1.26 -35.80 10.12
C ASN A 59 0.63 -34.49 9.62
N GLN A 60 -0.09 -34.57 8.50
CA GLN A 60 -0.74 -33.44 7.84
C GLN A 60 -1.80 -32.76 8.73
N GLU A 61 -2.57 -33.52 9.52
CA GLU A 61 -3.62 -32.97 10.39
C GLU A 61 -3.02 -32.04 11.46
N LEU A 62 -1.91 -32.46 12.07
CA LEU A 62 -1.22 -31.65 13.07
C LEU A 62 -0.55 -30.42 12.45
N LYS A 63 -0.11 -30.48 11.19
CA LYS A 63 0.45 -29.32 10.48
C LYS A 63 -0.59 -28.22 10.28
N ASP A 64 -1.75 -28.60 9.75
CA ASP A 64 -2.80 -27.65 9.42
C ASP A 64 -3.33 -26.97 10.70
N GLU A 65 -3.54 -27.76 11.76
CA GLU A 65 -3.97 -27.26 13.06
C GLU A 65 -2.90 -26.36 13.71
N ALA A 66 -1.62 -26.77 13.69
CA ALA A 66 -0.54 -25.96 14.25
C ALA A 66 -0.35 -24.62 13.50
N LEU A 67 -0.48 -24.63 12.17
CA LEU A 67 -0.42 -23.43 11.35
C LEU A 67 -1.61 -22.50 11.62
N GLY A 68 -2.82 -23.05 11.79
CA GLY A 68 -4.00 -22.30 12.21
C GLY A 68 -3.80 -21.61 13.56
N THR A 69 -3.25 -22.34 14.53
CA THR A 69 -2.92 -21.81 15.86
C THR A 69 -1.85 -20.71 15.78
N LEU A 70 -0.74 -20.91 15.05
CA LEU A 70 0.30 -19.88 14.88
C LEU A 70 -0.25 -18.57 14.26
N LYS A 71 -1.20 -18.68 13.33
CA LYS A 71 -1.86 -17.50 12.72
C LYS A 71 -2.80 -16.77 13.66
N THR A 72 -3.37 -17.45 14.66
CA THR A 72 -4.37 -16.89 15.58
C THR A 72 -3.82 -16.58 16.97
N LEU A 73 -2.60 -17.04 17.27
CA LEU A 73 -1.94 -16.85 18.55
C LEU A 73 -1.88 -15.36 18.99
N PRO A 74 -2.14 -15.05 20.26
CA PRO A 74 -2.00 -13.69 20.78
C PRO A 74 -0.56 -13.16 20.67
N THR A 75 -0.42 -11.86 20.40
CA THR A 75 0.87 -11.16 20.27
C THR A 75 1.76 -11.36 21.50
N GLN A 76 1.21 -11.33 22.71
CA GLN A 76 1.96 -11.54 23.97
C GLN A 76 2.68 -12.89 24.04
N ILE A 77 2.09 -13.95 23.49
CA ILE A 77 2.71 -15.28 23.50
C ILE A 77 3.92 -15.30 22.55
N LEU A 78 3.79 -14.66 21.39
CA LEU A 78 4.88 -14.50 20.44
C LEU A 78 6.00 -13.63 21.00
N LEU A 79 5.66 -12.53 21.68
CA LEU A 79 6.64 -11.67 22.37
C LEU A 79 7.38 -12.43 23.47
N SER A 80 6.67 -13.25 24.27
CA SER A 80 7.28 -14.10 25.29
C SER A 80 8.27 -15.12 24.68
N ALA A 81 7.96 -15.64 23.49
CA ALA A 81 8.86 -16.51 22.76
C ALA A 81 10.09 -15.77 22.22
N LEU A 82 9.89 -14.59 21.61
CA LEU A 82 10.95 -13.73 21.07
C LEU A 82 11.81 -13.07 22.15
N SER A 83 11.38 -13.07 23.42
CA SER A 83 12.19 -12.57 24.53
C SER A 83 13.31 -13.54 24.94
N GLN A 84 13.28 -14.79 24.47
CA GLN A 84 14.28 -15.80 24.80
C GLN A 84 15.50 -15.66 23.89
N GLU A 85 16.69 -15.45 24.46
CA GLU A 85 17.92 -15.23 23.69
C GLU A 85 18.32 -16.43 22.80
N GLU A 86 17.92 -17.64 23.19
CA GLU A 86 18.26 -18.90 22.51
C GLU A 86 17.12 -19.43 21.63
N LEU A 87 16.35 -18.55 20.98
CA LEU A 87 15.35 -19.00 20.01
C LEU A 87 16.00 -19.34 18.65
N HIS A 88 15.69 -20.54 18.13
CA HIS A 88 16.26 -21.02 16.87
C HIS A 88 15.88 -20.12 15.67
N PRO A 89 16.81 -19.78 14.76
CA PRO A 89 16.56 -18.89 13.63
C PRO A 89 15.37 -19.31 12.74
N SER A 90 15.16 -20.60 12.54
CA SER A 90 14.02 -21.10 11.73
C SER A 90 12.66 -20.89 12.40
N ILE A 91 12.61 -20.84 13.74
CA ILE A 91 11.36 -20.53 14.45
C ILE A 91 11.03 -19.05 14.25
N ILE A 92 12.05 -18.18 14.34
CA ILE A 92 11.92 -16.75 14.04
C ILE A 92 11.47 -16.55 12.60
N ASP A 93 12.08 -17.27 11.64
CA ASP A 93 11.70 -17.23 10.23
C ASP A 93 10.22 -17.59 10.00
N LEU A 94 9.72 -18.61 10.72
CA LEU A 94 8.31 -18.99 10.67
C LEU A 94 7.41 -17.88 11.23
N ILE A 95 7.77 -17.26 12.37
CA ILE A 95 7.01 -16.14 12.97
C ILE A 95 6.96 -14.97 12.00
N VAL A 96 8.10 -14.62 11.39
CA VAL A 96 8.21 -13.56 10.38
C VAL A 96 7.29 -13.82 9.20
N LYS A 97 7.33 -15.01 8.61
CA LYS A 97 6.49 -15.37 7.46
C LYS A 97 4.99 -15.31 7.78
N LEU A 98 4.61 -15.63 9.01
CA LEU A 98 3.20 -15.65 9.43
C LEU A 98 2.67 -14.28 9.88
N ARG A 99 3.52 -13.41 10.45
CA ARG A 99 3.11 -12.16 11.11
C ARG A 99 3.86 -10.91 10.63
N TYR A 100 4.38 -10.89 9.41
CA TYR A 100 5.14 -9.76 8.85
C TYR A 100 4.42 -8.39 8.86
N GLN A 101 3.09 -8.36 9.05
CA GLN A 101 2.30 -7.12 9.14
C GLN A 101 2.15 -6.58 10.57
N ASP A 102 2.46 -7.38 11.60
CA ASP A 102 2.32 -6.98 13.00
C ASP A 102 3.57 -6.21 13.46
N ALA A 103 3.45 -4.88 13.57
CA ALA A 103 4.55 -4.00 13.95
C ALA A 103 5.17 -4.34 15.32
N VAL A 104 4.36 -4.77 16.27
CA VAL A 104 4.84 -5.05 17.63
C VAL A 104 5.68 -6.33 17.65
N VAL A 105 5.22 -7.39 16.99
CA VAL A 105 5.97 -8.64 16.87
C VAL A 105 7.25 -8.43 16.06
N MET A 106 7.17 -7.70 14.94
CA MET A 106 8.33 -7.47 14.09
C MET A 106 9.37 -6.59 14.77
N GLY A 107 8.99 -5.60 15.59
CA GLY A 107 9.94 -4.84 16.40
C GLY A 107 10.75 -5.73 17.36
N ALA A 108 10.10 -6.72 17.98
CA ALA A 108 10.79 -7.69 18.82
C ALA A 108 11.69 -8.63 18.02
N VAL A 109 11.28 -9.03 16.80
CA VAL A 109 12.14 -9.80 15.90
C VAL A 109 13.39 -8.98 15.55
N LEU A 110 13.26 -7.73 15.11
CA LEU A 110 14.41 -6.90 14.70
C LEU A 110 15.41 -6.67 15.85
N SER A 111 14.96 -6.72 17.10
CA SER A 111 15.84 -6.58 18.27
C SER A 111 16.53 -7.90 18.65
N HIS A 112 16.15 -9.02 18.03
CA HIS A 112 16.62 -10.34 18.42
C HIS A 112 17.98 -10.69 17.81
N ARG A 113 18.88 -11.30 18.60
CA ARG A 113 20.25 -11.63 18.17
C ARG A 113 20.30 -12.70 17.06
N MET A 114 19.41 -13.68 17.12
CA MET A 114 19.43 -14.87 16.25
C MET A 114 18.64 -14.72 14.94
N VAL A 115 18.24 -13.51 14.55
CA VAL A 115 17.49 -13.33 13.29
C VAL A 115 18.36 -13.68 12.09
N GLY A 116 17.82 -14.51 11.20
CA GLY A 116 18.49 -14.89 9.97
C GLY A 116 18.37 -13.81 8.88
N ILE A 117 19.41 -13.72 8.03
CA ILE A 117 19.43 -12.80 6.88
C ILE A 117 18.25 -13.10 5.92
N LYS A 118 17.92 -14.38 5.70
CA LYS A 118 16.77 -14.81 4.88
C LYS A 118 15.45 -14.17 5.36
N SER A 119 15.23 -14.12 6.68
CA SER A 119 14.02 -13.56 7.27
C SER A 119 13.97 -12.03 7.17
N LEU A 120 15.13 -11.38 7.28
CA LEU A 120 15.25 -9.93 7.10
C LEU A 120 15.01 -9.50 5.65
N LEU A 121 15.52 -10.27 4.68
CA LEU A 121 15.25 -10.02 3.26
C LEU A 121 13.75 -10.17 2.94
N PHE A 122 13.11 -11.21 3.47
CA PHE A 122 11.67 -11.37 3.34
C PHE A 122 10.90 -10.18 3.94
N LEU A 123 11.32 -9.68 5.11
CA LEU A 123 10.73 -8.46 5.68
C LEU A 123 10.96 -7.26 4.79
N ALA A 124 12.17 -7.06 4.27
CA ALA A 124 12.49 -5.96 3.38
C ALA A 124 11.62 -5.95 2.11
N GLU A 125 11.27 -7.11 1.56
CA GLU A 125 10.45 -7.23 0.34
C GLU A 125 8.95 -7.07 0.59
N ASN A 126 8.44 -7.60 1.72
CA ASN A 126 7.00 -7.74 1.94
C ASN A 126 6.41 -6.76 2.96
N SER A 127 7.23 -6.13 3.81
CA SER A 127 6.76 -5.22 4.86
C SER A 127 6.31 -3.86 4.32
N ARG A 128 5.49 -3.16 5.11
CA ARG A 128 4.91 -1.84 4.82
C ARG A 128 4.79 -1.03 6.12
N GLY A 129 4.74 0.29 6.01
CA GLY A 129 4.47 1.19 7.14
C GLY A 129 5.51 1.03 8.26
N ASP A 130 5.04 0.98 9.51
CA ASP A 130 5.86 0.97 10.73
C ASP A 130 6.91 -0.15 10.76
N VAL A 131 6.61 -1.33 10.20
CA VAL A 131 7.57 -2.46 10.15
C VAL A 131 8.75 -2.14 9.24
N LEU A 132 8.46 -1.56 8.08
CA LEU A 132 9.48 -1.19 7.10
C LEU A 132 10.33 -0.03 7.63
N ASP A 133 9.68 0.91 8.30
CA ASP A 133 10.35 2.05 8.93
C ASP A 133 11.30 1.58 10.06
N ALA A 134 10.83 0.70 10.94
CA ALA A 134 11.65 0.09 12.00
C ALA A 134 12.85 -0.69 11.45
N LEU A 135 12.68 -1.41 10.34
CA LEU A 135 13.77 -2.11 9.66
C LEU A 135 14.80 -1.12 9.09
N SER A 136 14.36 0.02 8.57
CA SER A 136 15.21 1.05 7.99
C SER A 136 16.01 1.87 9.02
N HIS A 137 15.47 1.98 10.24
CA HIS A 137 16.11 2.68 11.35
C HIS A 137 17.10 1.80 12.13
N ASN A 138 17.17 0.51 11.81
CA ASN A 138 18.05 -0.42 12.51
C ASN A 138 19.43 -0.48 11.84
N ASP A 139 20.27 0.49 12.16
CA ASP A 139 21.62 0.63 11.61
C ASP A 139 22.49 -0.61 11.87
N GLU A 140 22.31 -1.30 13.02
CA GLU A 140 23.06 -2.51 13.34
C GLU A 140 22.80 -3.65 12.36
N ILE A 141 21.56 -3.81 11.89
CA ILE A 141 21.20 -4.83 10.90
C ILE A 141 21.71 -4.42 9.51
N LEU A 142 21.59 -3.14 9.16
CA LEU A 142 22.04 -2.61 7.87
C LEU A 142 23.55 -2.72 7.67
N LEU A 143 24.33 -2.66 8.75
CA LEU A 143 25.78 -2.87 8.71
C LEU A 143 26.16 -4.32 8.44
N LYS A 144 25.31 -5.30 8.79
CA LYS A 144 25.62 -6.72 8.61
C LYS A 144 25.56 -7.17 7.16
N THR A 145 24.73 -6.54 6.31
CA THR A 145 24.49 -7.04 4.95
C THR A 145 24.01 -5.93 3.99
N ASP A 146 24.83 -5.59 3.00
CA ASP A 146 24.48 -4.61 1.96
C ASP A 146 23.29 -5.04 1.08
N VAL A 147 23.06 -6.35 0.93
CA VAL A 147 21.91 -6.91 0.19
C VAL A 147 20.58 -6.53 0.83
N LEU A 148 20.56 -6.33 2.15
CA LEU A 148 19.34 -5.92 2.84
C LEU A 148 18.96 -4.47 2.49
N ARG A 149 19.96 -3.57 2.43
CA ARG A 149 19.78 -2.18 2.03
C ARG A 149 19.18 -2.08 0.62
N THR A 150 19.69 -2.86 -0.32
CA THR A 150 19.16 -2.87 -1.69
C THR A 150 17.75 -3.45 -1.76
N ALA A 151 17.45 -4.50 -1.00
CA ALA A 151 16.11 -5.08 -0.90
C ALA A 151 15.09 -4.05 -0.35
N ILE A 152 15.48 -3.28 0.67
CA ILE A 152 14.65 -2.22 1.24
C ILE A 152 14.39 -1.09 0.21
N ILE A 153 15.42 -0.67 -0.53
CA ILE A 153 15.28 0.35 -1.59
C ILE A 153 14.33 -0.10 -2.70
N ASN A 154 14.35 -1.39 -3.04
CA ASN A 154 13.51 -1.97 -4.08
C ASN A 154 12.06 -2.19 -3.65
N ASN A 155 11.75 -2.10 -2.35
CA ASN A 155 10.38 -2.23 -1.88
C ASN A 155 9.50 -1.10 -2.45
N ILE A 156 8.31 -1.49 -2.91
CA ILE A 156 7.27 -0.60 -3.46
C ILE A 156 6.82 0.42 -2.42
N HIS A 157 6.85 0.06 -1.14
CA HIS A 157 6.35 0.87 -0.02
C HIS A 157 7.43 1.71 0.67
N ALA A 158 8.67 1.68 0.17
CA ALA A 158 9.75 2.50 0.71
C ALA A 158 9.62 3.96 0.24
N ASP A 159 9.59 4.89 1.19
CA ASP A 159 9.48 6.32 0.92
C ASP A 159 10.78 6.92 0.36
N LYS A 160 10.68 8.04 -0.37
CA LYS A 160 11.85 8.71 -0.98
C LYS A 160 12.90 9.09 0.08
N VAL A 161 12.46 9.57 1.25
CA VAL A 161 13.32 9.93 2.39
C VAL A 161 14.10 8.72 2.92
N MET A 162 13.41 7.58 3.03
CA MET A 162 13.99 6.33 3.49
C MET A 162 15.03 5.79 2.49
N LYS A 163 14.76 5.90 1.18
CA LYS A 163 15.73 5.52 0.13
C LYS A 163 16.99 6.39 0.18
N LEU A 164 16.83 7.71 0.27
CA LEU A 164 17.94 8.66 0.37
C LEU A 164 18.82 8.38 1.60
N ARG A 165 18.22 8.09 2.76
CA ARG A 165 18.95 7.73 3.99
C ARG A 165 19.78 6.46 3.84
N LEU A 166 19.22 5.46 3.17
CA LEU A 166 19.87 4.16 2.94
C LEU A 166 20.95 4.22 1.84
N GLY A 167 21.46 5.40 1.50
CA GLY A 167 22.54 5.55 0.50
C GLY A 167 22.08 5.31 -0.93
N TRP A 168 20.78 5.41 -1.22
CA TRP A 168 20.32 5.51 -2.60
C TRP A 168 20.77 6.85 -3.17
N ILE A 169 21.89 6.80 -3.88
CA ILE A 169 22.35 7.88 -4.74
C ILE A 169 21.35 7.90 -5.89
N GLU A 170 20.65 9.03 -6.04
CA GLU A 170 19.84 9.28 -7.24
C GLU A 170 20.75 8.98 -8.44
N PRO A 171 20.39 8.03 -9.31
CA PRO A 171 21.26 7.62 -10.39
C PRO A 171 21.63 8.90 -11.13
N ALA A 172 22.91 9.28 -11.03
CA ALA A 172 23.44 10.41 -11.77
C ALA A 172 22.98 10.17 -13.20
N VAL A 173 22.18 11.10 -13.72
CA VAL A 173 21.78 11.09 -15.12
C VAL A 173 23.11 11.07 -15.87
N LYS A 174 23.56 9.88 -16.29
CA LYS A 174 24.60 9.78 -17.29
C LYS A 174 24.01 10.55 -18.45
N PRO A 175 24.59 11.68 -18.87
CA PRO A 175 24.06 12.40 -20.00
C PRO A 175 24.07 11.40 -21.16
N GLU A 176 22.88 10.97 -21.58
CA GLU A 176 22.75 10.23 -22.82
C GLU A 176 23.42 11.06 -23.91
N PRO A 177 24.27 10.46 -24.76
CA PRO A 177 24.98 11.21 -25.78
C PRO A 177 23.96 11.92 -26.66
N LYS A 178 23.94 13.26 -26.57
CA LYS A 178 23.17 14.12 -27.47
C LYS A 178 23.55 13.76 -28.92
N PRO A 179 22.58 13.71 -29.87
CA PRO A 179 22.92 13.59 -31.28
C PRO A 179 23.85 14.74 -31.65
N VAL A 180 24.97 14.40 -32.26
CA VAL A 180 25.96 15.36 -32.76
C VAL A 180 25.29 16.16 -33.87
N ASP A 181 25.00 17.44 -33.61
CA ASP A 181 24.83 18.40 -34.68
C ASP A 181 25.86 19.52 -34.52
N LYS A 182 26.61 19.73 -35.60
CA LYS A 182 27.79 20.57 -35.67
C LYS A 182 27.39 22.03 -35.60
N SER A 183 27.98 22.82 -34.70
CA SER A 183 28.32 24.22 -34.92
C SER A 183 29.30 24.73 -33.86
N GLN A 184 30.34 25.37 -34.37
CA GLN A 184 31.58 25.84 -33.78
C GLN A 184 31.50 26.79 -32.56
N SER A 185 32.50 26.60 -31.67
CA SER A 185 33.47 27.60 -31.17
C SER A 185 33.06 28.60 -30.08
N GLY A 186 33.85 28.61 -28.98
CA GLY A 186 34.32 29.85 -28.37
C GLY A 186 34.27 29.96 -26.84
N SER A 187 35.30 29.42 -26.19
CA SER A 187 36.04 29.88 -24.98
C SER A 187 35.41 30.76 -23.88
N ASP A 188 35.83 30.39 -22.66
CA ASP A 188 36.18 31.17 -21.47
C ASP A 188 35.11 31.53 -20.40
N THR A 189 35.33 30.91 -19.23
CA THR A 189 34.89 31.23 -17.85
C THR A 189 35.65 32.50 -17.35
N PRO A 190 35.49 33.04 -16.12
CA PRO A 190 34.51 32.84 -15.01
C PRO A 190 34.04 34.16 -14.30
N ALA A 191 33.08 34.10 -13.37
CA ALA A 191 32.91 34.94 -12.14
C ALA A 191 31.46 34.81 -11.61
N GLU A 192 31.25 34.18 -10.44
CA GLU A 192 31.07 34.79 -9.10
C GLU A 192 29.62 35.23 -8.80
N ASP A 193 29.05 34.56 -7.80
CA ASP A 193 28.03 34.93 -6.81
C ASP A 193 26.99 36.01 -7.15
N ASP A 194 25.72 35.61 -7.20
CA ASP A 194 24.68 36.32 -6.44
C ASP A 194 23.51 35.39 -6.08
N GLU A 195 23.08 35.46 -4.81
CA GLU A 195 21.83 34.89 -4.34
C GLU A 195 20.69 35.77 -4.85
N THR A 196 20.12 35.40 -6.00
CA THR A 196 18.83 35.94 -6.43
C THR A 196 17.88 34.80 -6.76
N GLU A 197 16.67 34.92 -6.22
CA GLU A 197 15.47 34.21 -6.66
C GLU A 197 15.30 34.45 -8.16
N GLU A 198 15.91 33.60 -8.98
CA GLU A 198 15.70 33.62 -10.42
C GLU A 198 14.73 32.50 -10.79
N GLU A 199 13.51 32.92 -11.10
CA GLU A 199 12.72 32.35 -12.18
C GLU A 199 13.59 32.24 -13.44
N VAL A 200 14.41 31.20 -13.53
CA VAL A 200 14.98 30.79 -14.81
C VAL A 200 13.92 29.97 -15.52
N GLU A 201 13.11 30.69 -16.30
CA GLU A 201 12.48 30.24 -17.52
C GLU A 201 13.53 29.50 -18.36
N ALA A 202 13.70 28.20 -18.08
CA ALA A 202 14.25 27.28 -19.04
C ALA A 202 13.22 27.17 -20.17
N GLU A 203 13.51 27.87 -21.26
CA GLU A 203 12.75 27.93 -22.49
C GLU A 203 12.02 26.61 -22.81
N GLY A 204 10.71 26.63 -22.54
CA GLY A 204 9.74 26.44 -23.62
C GLY A 204 9.20 25.03 -23.86
N LEU A 205 9.33 24.07 -22.95
CA LEU A 205 8.36 22.98 -22.92
C LEU A 205 7.27 23.33 -21.90
N SER A 206 6.13 23.81 -22.39
CA SER A 206 4.93 23.94 -21.55
C SER A 206 4.72 22.62 -20.78
N LYS A 207 4.27 22.65 -19.52
CA LYS A 207 3.95 21.42 -18.76
C LYS A 207 3.06 20.45 -19.56
N TYR A 208 2.24 21.00 -20.45
CA TYR A 208 1.46 20.27 -21.43
C TYR A 208 2.30 19.53 -22.50
N GLN A 209 3.35 20.16 -23.02
CA GLN A 209 4.28 19.54 -23.96
C GLN A 209 5.15 18.48 -23.30
N SER A 210 5.60 18.71 -22.06
CA SER A 210 6.25 17.67 -21.26
C SER A 210 5.33 16.47 -21.04
N LEU A 211 4.04 16.71 -20.78
CA LEU A 211 3.05 15.64 -20.64
C LEU A 211 2.89 14.80 -21.91
N GLN A 212 3.03 15.39 -23.11
CA GLN A 212 2.94 14.63 -24.36
C GLN A 212 4.11 13.67 -24.57
N ASN A 213 5.30 14.06 -24.10
CA ASN A 213 6.52 13.27 -24.24
C ASN A 213 6.67 12.17 -23.17
N MET A 214 5.91 12.26 -22.07
CA MET A 214 5.98 11.31 -20.97
C MET A 214 5.33 9.96 -21.28
N THR A 215 5.93 8.89 -20.77
CA THR A 215 5.33 7.55 -20.81
C THR A 215 4.14 7.44 -19.83
N VAL A 216 3.25 6.46 -20.04
CA VAL A 216 2.08 6.24 -19.16
C VAL A 216 2.51 6.03 -17.69
N SER A 217 3.62 5.33 -17.46
CA SER A 217 4.15 5.07 -16.12
C SER A 217 4.65 6.35 -15.44
N GLU A 218 5.32 7.23 -16.18
CA GLU A 218 5.72 8.55 -15.67
C GLU A 218 4.51 9.41 -15.34
N LYS A 219 3.48 9.41 -16.20
CA LYS A 219 2.22 10.12 -15.94
C LYS A 219 1.54 9.65 -14.66
N ILE A 220 1.53 8.34 -14.39
CA ILE A 220 1.00 7.78 -13.14
C ILE A 220 1.81 8.27 -11.93
N LYS A 221 3.15 8.27 -12.03
CA LYS A 221 4.02 8.77 -10.96
C LYS A 221 3.77 10.26 -10.70
N MET A 222 3.64 11.06 -11.76
CA MET A 222 3.34 12.50 -11.65
C MET A 222 1.93 12.75 -11.16
N ALA A 223 0.97 11.87 -11.46
CA ALA A 223 -0.38 11.97 -10.90
C ALA A 223 -0.40 11.83 -9.37
N LEU A 224 0.48 10.99 -8.80
CA LEU A 224 0.56 10.74 -7.36
C LEU A 224 1.41 11.78 -6.61
N THR A 225 2.46 12.31 -7.24
CA THR A 225 3.44 13.19 -6.57
C THR A 225 3.39 14.65 -7.02
N GLY A 226 2.74 14.92 -8.15
CA GLY A 226 2.75 16.23 -8.79
C GLY A 226 1.87 17.27 -8.12
N ASP A 227 2.18 18.52 -8.45
CA ASP A 227 1.45 19.70 -8.00
C ASP A 227 0.05 19.81 -8.62
N LYS A 228 -0.70 20.82 -8.16
CA LYS A 228 -2.06 21.11 -8.60
C LYS A 228 -2.20 21.21 -10.13
N GLU A 229 -1.21 21.79 -10.80
CA GLU A 229 -1.23 21.92 -12.26
C GLU A 229 -1.09 20.58 -12.97
N TRP A 230 -0.16 19.73 -12.52
CA TRP A 230 -0.01 18.38 -13.04
C TRP A 230 -1.29 17.58 -12.89
N ARG A 231 -1.95 17.63 -11.72
CA ARG A 231 -3.24 16.96 -11.52
C ARG A 231 -4.32 17.50 -12.46
N THR A 232 -4.38 18.81 -12.67
CA THR A 232 -5.36 19.45 -13.55
C THR A 232 -5.16 19.06 -15.02
N LEU A 233 -3.92 18.85 -15.46
CA LEU A 233 -3.61 18.36 -16.79
C LEU A 233 -3.88 16.86 -16.92
N LEU A 234 -3.39 16.06 -15.96
CA LEU A 234 -3.48 14.60 -15.98
C LEU A 234 -4.92 14.09 -15.84
N ILE A 235 -5.84 14.84 -15.22
CA ILE A 235 -7.25 14.42 -15.11
C ILE A 235 -8.03 14.49 -16.43
N ARG A 236 -7.47 15.19 -17.43
CA ARG A 236 -8.02 15.26 -18.79
C ARG A 236 -7.47 14.17 -19.70
N GLU A 237 -6.54 13.35 -19.21
CA GLU A 237 -5.95 12.29 -19.99
C GLU A 237 -6.95 11.21 -20.35
N SER A 238 -6.71 10.59 -21.51
CA SER A 238 -7.56 9.51 -22.01
C SER A 238 -7.40 8.22 -21.21
N ASN A 239 -6.21 8.00 -20.61
CA ASN A 239 -5.89 6.77 -19.93
C ASN A 239 -6.59 6.68 -18.55
N LYS A 240 -7.38 5.63 -18.37
CA LYS A 240 -8.12 5.35 -17.13
C LYS A 240 -7.20 5.19 -15.91
N LEU A 241 -6.03 4.57 -16.08
CA LEU A 241 -5.09 4.34 -14.97
C LEU A 241 -4.50 5.65 -14.44
N VAL A 242 -4.18 6.58 -15.33
CA VAL A 242 -3.67 7.91 -14.95
C VAL A 242 -4.75 8.68 -14.19
N ASN A 243 -5.98 8.68 -14.69
CA ASN A 243 -7.11 9.34 -14.03
C ASN A 243 -7.39 8.78 -12.62
N THR A 244 -7.35 7.45 -12.46
CA THR A 244 -7.49 6.80 -11.16
C THR A 244 -6.34 7.17 -10.22
N ALA A 245 -5.11 7.25 -10.72
CA ALA A 245 -3.96 7.67 -9.92
C ALA A 245 -4.09 9.12 -9.44
N VAL A 246 -4.63 10.04 -10.26
CA VAL A 246 -4.88 11.42 -9.85
C VAL A 246 -5.88 11.47 -8.69
N LEU A 247 -6.98 10.71 -8.77
CA LEU A 247 -8.01 10.68 -7.73
C LEU A 247 -7.53 10.04 -6.41
N ASN A 248 -6.53 9.17 -6.47
CA ASN A 248 -5.92 8.54 -5.28
C ASN A 248 -4.77 9.37 -4.67
N ASN A 249 -4.46 10.53 -5.24
CA ASN A 249 -3.42 11.39 -4.70
C ASN A 249 -3.82 11.92 -3.30
N PRO A 250 -2.96 11.78 -2.27
CA PRO A 250 -3.27 12.22 -0.91
C PRO A 250 -3.47 13.73 -0.77
N ARG A 251 -2.99 14.53 -1.73
CA ARG A 251 -3.09 16.00 -1.75
C ARG A 251 -4.24 16.51 -2.62
N ILE A 252 -5.13 15.63 -3.10
CA ILE A 252 -6.25 16.06 -3.95
C ILE A 252 -7.24 16.91 -3.14
N SER A 253 -7.64 18.05 -3.71
CA SER A 253 -8.63 18.92 -3.08
C SER A 253 -10.04 18.52 -3.45
N GLU A 254 -10.99 18.69 -2.52
CA GLU A 254 -12.42 18.48 -2.77
C GLU A 254 -12.95 19.31 -3.95
N GLY A 255 -12.40 20.52 -4.14
CA GLY A 255 -12.76 21.39 -5.27
C GLY A 255 -12.33 20.83 -6.63
N GLU A 256 -11.18 20.14 -6.68
CA GLU A 256 -10.70 19.47 -7.89
C GLU A 256 -11.64 18.30 -8.24
N VAL A 257 -11.98 17.48 -7.24
CA VAL A 257 -12.92 16.35 -7.41
C VAL A 257 -14.31 16.83 -7.82
N LEU A 258 -14.77 17.96 -7.27
CA LEU A 258 -16.06 18.54 -7.62
C LEU A 258 -16.10 18.97 -9.10
N ASN A 259 -15.00 19.50 -9.64
CA ASN A 259 -14.91 19.83 -11.05
C ASN A 259 -15.01 18.59 -11.95
N VAL A 260 -14.44 17.46 -11.52
CA VAL A 260 -14.58 16.17 -12.22
C VAL A 260 -16.03 15.71 -12.21
N ALA A 261 -16.70 15.77 -11.06
CA ALA A 261 -18.10 15.36 -10.93
C ALA A 261 -19.07 16.25 -11.72
N LYS A 262 -18.74 17.53 -11.90
CA LYS A 262 -19.50 18.47 -12.75
C LYS A 262 -19.28 18.20 -14.25
N SER A 263 -18.10 17.71 -14.63
CA SER A 263 -17.78 17.46 -16.03
C SER A 263 -18.49 16.22 -16.56
N ARG A 264 -19.34 16.41 -17.58
CA ARG A 264 -20.07 15.30 -18.25
C ARG A 264 -19.16 14.39 -19.08
N SER A 265 -17.93 14.79 -19.40
CA SER A 265 -16.99 13.95 -20.14
C SER A 265 -16.23 12.97 -19.23
N SER A 266 -16.33 13.12 -17.91
CA SER A 266 -15.66 12.28 -16.93
C SER A 266 -16.01 10.81 -17.10
N SER A 267 -15.00 9.93 -17.16
CA SER A 267 -15.17 8.49 -17.30
C SER A 267 -16.00 7.88 -16.16
N GLU A 268 -16.68 6.76 -16.43
CA GLU A 268 -17.52 6.07 -15.45
C GLU A 268 -16.73 5.66 -14.20
N GLU A 269 -15.50 5.20 -14.39
CA GLU A 269 -14.64 4.73 -13.31
C GLU A 269 -14.28 5.86 -12.32
N MET A 270 -13.99 7.06 -12.82
CA MET A 270 -13.76 8.22 -11.95
C MET A 270 -14.98 8.51 -11.08
N ILE A 271 -16.18 8.51 -11.66
CA ILE A 271 -17.42 8.75 -10.93
C ILE A 271 -17.67 7.64 -9.90
N ARG A 272 -17.34 6.39 -10.23
CA ARG A 272 -17.47 5.25 -9.32
C ARG A 272 -16.57 5.41 -8.09
N ILE A 273 -15.31 5.79 -8.28
CA ILE A 273 -14.36 6.09 -7.19
C ILE A 273 -14.93 7.22 -6.31
N ILE A 274 -15.45 8.29 -6.93
CA ILE A 274 -16.02 9.42 -6.20
C ILE A 274 -17.23 9.00 -5.36
N VAL A 275 -18.10 8.15 -5.89
CA VAL A 275 -19.29 7.64 -5.19
C VAL A 275 -18.93 6.70 -4.03
N LEU A 276 -17.80 6.00 -4.10
CA LEU A 276 -17.34 5.09 -3.06
C LEU A 276 -16.75 5.85 -1.86
N ASN A 277 -16.08 6.98 -2.10
CA ASN A 277 -15.46 7.80 -1.06
C ASN A 277 -16.50 8.59 -0.25
N ARG A 278 -16.67 8.20 1.01
CA ARG A 278 -17.70 8.77 1.89
C ARG A 278 -17.43 10.22 2.27
N ASP A 279 -16.17 10.65 2.30
CA ASP A 279 -15.82 12.01 2.70
C ASP A 279 -16.27 13.04 1.65
N TRP A 280 -16.02 12.77 0.38
CA TRP A 280 -16.49 13.64 -0.70
C TRP A 280 -18.01 13.69 -0.80
N VAL A 281 -18.69 12.56 -0.60
CA VAL A 281 -20.16 12.46 -0.66
C VAL A 281 -20.84 13.19 0.51
N LYS A 282 -20.13 13.57 1.59
CA LYS A 282 -20.71 14.40 2.66
C LYS A 282 -21.08 15.80 2.16
N LEU A 283 -20.30 16.35 1.22
CA LEU A 283 -20.48 17.70 0.70
C LEU A 283 -21.78 17.82 -0.08
N TYR A 284 -22.51 18.91 0.18
CA TYR A 284 -23.79 19.19 -0.49
C TYR A 284 -23.61 19.33 -2.01
N ASP A 285 -22.62 20.10 -2.44
CA ASP A 285 -22.34 20.34 -3.85
C ASP A 285 -21.93 19.07 -4.60
N MET A 286 -21.25 18.15 -3.92
CA MET A 286 -20.90 16.85 -4.49
C MET A 286 -22.16 16.00 -4.72
N LYS A 287 -23.07 15.94 -3.74
CA LYS A 287 -24.36 15.24 -3.92
C LYS A 287 -25.17 15.85 -5.08
N LYS A 288 -25.21 17.18 -5.19
CA LYS A 288 -25.86 17.90 -6.30
C LYS A 288 -25.25 17.53 -7.64
N ALA A 289 -23.91 17.55 -7.76
CA ALA A 289 -23.20 17.18 -8.99
C ALA A 289 -23.42 15.71 -9.36
N LEU A 290 -23.28 14.78 -8.40
CA LEU A 290 -23.47 13.35 -8.64
C LEU A 290 -24.91 12.98 -8.98
N ALA A 291 -25.90 13.69 -8.44
CA ALA A 291 -27.31 13.47 -8.75
C ALA A 291 -27.66 13.80 -10.20
N VAL A 292 -26.93 14.71 -10.85
CA VAL A 292 -27.20 15.11 -12.25
C VAL A 292 -26.31 14.40 -13.27
N HIS A 293 -25.22 13.79 -12.82
CA HIS A 293 -24.20 13.25 -13.70
C HIS A 293 -24.69 11.97 -14.42
N PRO A 294 -24.54 11.86 -15.76
CA PRO A 294 -25.12 10.77 -16.55
C PRO A 294 -24.53 9.38 -16.25
N ARG A 295 -23.27 9.34 -15.79
CA ARG A 295 -22.57 8.08 -15.46
C ARG A 295 -22.71 7.65 -13.99
N THR A 296 -23.47 8.40 -13.18
CA THR A 296 -23.76 7.96 -11.80
C THR A 296 -24.80 6.84 -11.84
N PRO A 297 -24.59 5.72 -11.13
CA PRO A 297 -25.60 4.68 -11.02
C PRO A 297 -26.93 5.24 -10.52
N LEU A 298 -28.02 4.95 -11.23
CA LEU A 298 -29.33 5.56 -11.01
C LEU A 298 -29.78 5.47 -9.54
N GLN A 299 -29.57 4.32 -8.90
CA GLN A 299 -29.94 4.09 -7.49
C GLN A 299 -29.26 5.08 -6.54
N LYS A 300 -27.98 5.37 -6.76
CA LYS A 300 -27.22 6.33 -5.95
C LYS A 300 -27.67 7.76 -6.23
N ALA A 301 -27.89 8.11 -7.49
CA ALA A 301 -28.40 9.43 -7.88
C ALA A 301 -29.77 9.74 -7.25
N MET A 302 -30.70 8.76 -7.26
CA MET A 302 -32.01 8.88 -6.62
C MET A 302 -31.88 9.13 -5.10
N ARG A 303 -30.94 8.43 -4.44
CA ARG A 303 -30.65 8.65 -3.02
C ARG A 303 -30.05 10.03 -2.74
N TYR A 304 -29.25 10.59 -3.63
CA TYR A 304 -28.71 11.93 -3.43
C TYR A 304 -29.77 13.03 -3.57
N MET A 305 -30.77 12.84 -4.44
CA MET A 305 -31.88 13.79 -4.59
C MET A 305 -32.70 13.99 -3.32
N THR A 306 -32.79 12.99 -2.44
CA THR A 306 -33.53 13.15 -1.17
C THR A 306 -32.89 14.16 -0.21
N PHE A 307 -31.60 14.47 -0.42
CA PHE A 307 -30.87 15.44 0.39
C PHE A 307 -30.81 16.84 -0.23
N LEU A 308 -31.32 17.00 -1.46
CA LEU A 308 -31.29 18.29 -2.16
C LEU A 308 -32.38 19.23 -1.66
N SER A 309 -32.09 20.53 -1.72
CA SER A 309 -33.03 21.60 -1.41
C SER A 309 -34.20 21.63 -2.41
N GLU A 310 -35.34 22.16 -1.99
CA GLU A 310 -36.50 22.31 -2.88
C GLU A 310 -36.22 23.19 -4.09
N LYS A 311 -35.36 24.20 -3.93
CA LYS A 311 -34.94 25.09 -5.01
C LYS A 311 -34.23 24.30 -6.08
N ASP A 312 -33.26 23.47 -5.67
CA ASP A 312 -32.49 22.65 -6.60
C ASP A 312 -33.37 21.58 -7.27
N ILE A 313 -34.25 20.90 -6.53
CA ILE A 313 -35.16 19.91 -7.11
C ILE A 313 -36.08 20.56 -8.17
N ARG A 314 -36.51 21.81 -7.95
CA ARG A 314 -37.31 22.59 -8.90
C ARG A 314 -36.51 22.95 -10.16
N GLU A 315 -35.23 23.25 -10.02
CA GLU A 315 -34.33 23.45 -11.16
C GLU A 315 -34.18 22.14 -11.96
N LEU A 316 -33.91 21.02 -11.27
CA LEU A 316 -33.76 19.69 -11.88
C LEU A 316 -35.01 19.25 -12.67
N ALA A 317 -36.21 19.56 -12.15
CA ALA A 317 -37.47 19.22 -12.82
C ALA A 317 -37.71 19.99 -14.13
N LYS A 318 -37.02 21.13 -14.33
CA LYS A 318 -37.11 21.97 -15.53
C LYS A 318 -35.99 21.69 -16.53
N SER A 319 -34.83 21.21 -16.06
CA SER A 319 -33.66 20.95 -16.88
C SER A 319 -33.90 19.84 -17.91
N ARG A 320 -33.62 20.12 -19.19
CA ARG A 320 -33.70 19.15 -20.29
C ARG A 320 -32.43 18.31 -20.46
N GLU A 321 -31.34 18.71 -19.82
CA GLU A 321 -30.02 18.09 -19.99
C GLU A 321 -29.75 16.89 -19.07
N ILE A 322 -30.75 16.50 -18.27
CA ILE A 322 -30.63 15.47 -17.24
C ILE A 322 -31.45 14.25 -17.69
N GLY A 323 -31.03 13.05 -17.27
CA GLY A 323 -31.75 11.81 -17.58
C GLY A 323 -33.23 11.90 -17.19
N GLN A 324 -34.12 11.48 -18.10
CA GLN A 324 -35.58 11.60 -17.92
C GLN A 324 -36.10 10.93 -16.64
N ALA A 325 -35.46 9.84 -16.20
CA ALA A 325 -35.79 9.18 -14.94
C ALA A 325 -35.61 10.09 -13.72
N ILE A 326 -34.57 10.93 -13.72
CA ILE A 326 -34.23 11.85 -12.64
C ILE A 326 -35.22 13.03 -12.65
N VAL A 327 -35.51 13.57 -13.84
CA VAL A 327 -36.52 14.63 -14.03
C VAL A 327 -37.91 14.19 -13.56
N ASN A 328 -38.33 12.98 -13.92
CA ASN A 328 -39.61 12.42 -13.51
C ASN A 328 -39.69 12.21 -11.99
N ASN A 329 -38.60 11.76 -11.36
CA ASN A 329 -38.56 11.64 -9.90
C ASN A 329 -38.59 13.02 -9.22
N ALA A 330 -37.83 14.00 -9.72
CA ALA A 330 -37.87 15.37 -9.19
C ALA A 330 -39.29 15.97 -9.25
N LYS A 331 -40.02 15.76 -10.35
CA LYS A 331 -41.44 16.15 -10.48
C LYS A 331 -42.33 15.45 -9.45
N ARG A 332 -42.14 14.14 -9.22
CA ARG A 332 -42.88 13.38 -8.20
C ARG A 332 -42.63 13.93 -6.79
N MET A 333 -41.36 14.18 -6.43
CA MET A 333 -40.99 14.75 -5.13
C MET A 333 -41.63 16.13 -4.89
N LEU A 334 -41.69 16.98 -5.92
CA LEU A 334 -42.36 18.29 -5.83
C LEU A 334 -43.89 18.17 -5.68
N MET A 335 -44.52 17.15 -6.27
CA MET A 335 -45.96 16.92 -6.12
C MET A 335 -46.32 16.37 -4.75
N THR A 336 -45.51 15.44 -4.21
CA THR A 336 -45.72 14.90 -2.86
C THR A 336 -45.60 15.98 -1.78
N LYS A 337 -44.69 16.95 -1.96
CA LYS A 337 -44.46 18.01 -0.97
C LYS A 337 -45.46 19.18 -1.03
N LYS A 338 -46.24 19.29 -2.11
CA LYS A 338 -47.32 20.27 -2.26
C LYS A 338 -48.66 19.81 -1.67
N ARG A 339 -48.77 18.52 -1.34
CA ARG A 339 -49.95 17.91 -0.73
C ARG A 339 -49.87 18.04 0.79
#